data_AF-A0A2V8ICJ7-F1
#
_entry.id   AF-A0A2V8ICJ7-F1
#
_cell.length_a   1.000
_cell.length_b   1.000
_cell.length_c   1.000
_cell.angle_alpha   90.00
_cell.angle_beta   90.00
_cell.angle_gamma   90.00
#
_symmetry.space_group_name_H-M   'P 1'
#
loop_
_entity.id
_entity.type
_entity.pdbx_description
1 polymer ?
#
loop_
_entity_poly.entity_id
_entity_poly.type
_entity_poly.pdbx_seq_one_letter_code
_entity_poly.pdbx_strand_id
1 'polypeptide(L)'
;MAVEKWNEEGRIWEADHGLLNEEQIAQCARADEAETFRSPVPTQMVSNGEYMPVPQTKKQKQMEERIKELAGSASKKLGISRRRFLAGSGGMAASFLAMNEVFGRFFNVDPIEMFEPEAYAQSGTPRDLFIFDDQLHLVRGTMDGPVGLRGLAQGPTSGGTSNEYNPKGLPDEHGKVWAPWNPALVGLPNTRTNYQIVQFIKDVYLDSQINIGLLSNVTGSVLNVLGGSEPIPTNVRDARRGEMLTADQTVAARNFINEISGSTRMLAHGLLYVGKGNLDYIQDQTERNAPDSWKGYNISESAKVDNNPNSPLRQWRHDDENVAYPTFELIQKYYAKLKDKKPGFNNICVHKGLVPPQPADPEHGHPADLPKAAKDWPNLNFITYHACIRPLAFLYDSWQEVKSGKLRQGVPDIGWTTEYAILVAPYKNTYAEIGTTWASSIVTFPTVAAHIMGQLMKFVGSDRIVFGSDSVWYGSPQWQIDAFWRFQIPEDLRKKYGYPELTVDAKRKILGLNSARLYGIKGVESGNLQQRFKPVPRDYEKRMTKELKTLMELPGFRADNLFRIKEKYAELGV
;
A
#
# COMPACT_ATOMS: atom_id res chain seq x y z
N MET A 1 4.65 5.03 -29.95
CA MET A 1 5.62 5.55 -30.93
C MET A 1 6.97 5.51 -30.24
N ALA A 2 7.91 4.75 -30.80
CA ALA A 2 9.23 4.53 -30.22
C ALA A 2 9.95 5.88 -30.03
N VAL A 3 10.64 6.05 -28.91
CA VAL A 3 11.40 7.26 -28.60
C VAL A 3 12.77 7.09 -29.26
N GLU A 4 13.00 7.81 -30.36
CA GLU A 4 14.29 7.79 -31.06
C GLU A 4 15.36 8.54 -30.25
N LYS A 5 16.62 8.10 -30.34
CA LYS A 5 17.75 8.74 -29.65
C LYS A 5 18.43 9.72 -30.62
N TRP A 6 18.67 10.95 -30.17
CA TRP A 6 19.24 12.02 -31.00
C TRP A 6 20.77 11.92 -31.09
N ASN A 7 21.32 11.82 -32.31
CA ASN A 7 22.76 11.87 -32.57
C ASN A 7 23.18 13.31 -32.95
N GLU A 8 24.03 13.95 -32.14
CA GLU A 8 24.44 15.35 -32.34
C GLU A 8 25.40 15.56 -33.52
N GLU A 9 26.18 14.56 -33.91
CA GLU A 9 27.20 14.67 -34.97
C GLU A 9 26.58 14.53 -36.36
N GLY A 10 25.54 13.70 -36.48
CA GLY A 10 24.78 13.50 -37.73
C GLY A 10 23.50 14.31 -37.86
N ARG A 11 22.99 14.90 -36.75
CA ARG A 11 21.67 15.58 -36.66
C ARG A 11 20.52 14.73 -37.21
N ILE A 12 20.56 13.43 -36.96
CA ILE A 12 19.51 12.48 -37.30
C ILE A 12 19.05 11.76 -36.03
N TRP A 13 17.79 11.35 -36.05
CA TRP A 13 17.24 10.45 -35.05
C TRP A 13 17.67 9.01 -35.38
N GLU A 14 18.36 8.36 -34.44
CA GLU A 14 18.71 6.95 -34.55
C GLU A 14 17.58 6.09 -33.99
N ALA A 15 17.22 5.02 -34.71
CA ALA A 15 16.25 4.06 -34.23
C ALA A 15 16.77 3.37 -32.96
N ASP A 16 15.97 3.41 -31.89
CA ASP A 16 16.21 2.62 -30.68
C ASP A 16 15.96 1.15 -31.02
N HIS A 17 17.01 0.45 -31.46
CA HIS A 17 16.97 -1.00 -31.55
C HIS A 17 16.97 -1.50 -30.11
N GLY A 18 15.85 -2.11 -29.68
CA GLY A 18 15.84 -2.91 -28.46
C GLY A 18 17.02 -3.88 -28.43
N LEU A 19 17.31 -4.47 -27.27
CA LEU A 19 18.41 -5.42 -27.10
C LEU A 19 18.40 -6.62 -28.10
N LEU A 20 17.27 -6.85 -28.77
CA LEU A 20 17.13 -7.76 -29.90
C LEU A 20 17.16 -7.04 -31.25
N ASN A 21 18.02 -7.50 -32.16
CA ASN A 21 18.02 -7.04 -33.55
C ASN A 21 16.80 -7.57 -34.34
N GLU A 22 16.58 -7.06 -35.55
CA GLU A 22 15.43 -7.45 -36.39
C GLU A 22 15.37 -8.96 -36.67
N GLU A 23 16.52 -9.63 -36.81
CA GLU A 23 16.59 -11.09 -36.98
C GLU A 23 16.13 -11.85 -35.72
N GLN A 24 16.46 -11.35 -34.54
CA GLN A 24 16.04 -11.92 -33.25
C GLN A 24 14.57 -11.65 -32.96
N ILE A 25 14.06 -10.48 -33.35
CA ILE A 25 12.63 -10.15 -33.27
C ILE A 25 11.84 -11.09 -34.20
N ALA A 26 12.32 -11.34 -35.42
CA ALA A 26 11.70 -12.27 -36.35
C ALA A 26 11.66 -13.72 -35.83
N GLN A 27 12.53 -14.08 -34.88
CA GLN A 27 12.53 -15.39 -34.20
C GLN A 27 11.59 -15.45 -32.99
N CYS A 28 11.07 -14.31 -32.52
CA CYS A 28 10.09 -14.26 -31.44
C CYS A 28 8.68 -14.50 -31.99
N ALA A 29 7.96 -15.43 -31.37
CA ALA A 29 6.54 -15.61 -31.60
C ALA A 29 5.76 -15.18 -30.35
N ARG A 30 4.50 -14.77 -30.53
CA ARG A 30 3.66 -14.39 -29.39
C ARG A 30 3.51 -15.58 -28.45
N ALA A 31 3.39 -15.34 -27.15
CA ALA A 31 3.25 -16.40 -26.15
C ALA A 31 2.10 -17.38 -26.47
N ASP A 32 0.98 -16.89 -27.00
CA ASP A 32 -0.17 -17.70 -27.41
C ASP A 32 0.06 -18.56 -28.67
N GLU A 33 1.12 -18.28 -29.43
CA GLU A 33 1.54 -18.98 -30.65
C GLU A 33 2.76 -19.89 -30.40
N ALA A 34 3.72 -19.44 -29.58
CA ALA A 34 4.96 -20.14 -29.28
C ALA A 34 4.80 -21.27 -28.25
N GLU A 35 3.86 -21.13 -27.32
CA GLU A 35 3.69 -22.09 -26.23
C GLU A 35 2.93 -23.33 -26.72
N THR A 36 3.66 -24.45 -26.88
CA THR A 36 3.09 -25.73 -27.33
C THR A 36 2.14 -26.34 -26.30
N PHE A 37 2.35 -26.09 -25.01
CA PHE A 37 1.46 -26.48 -23.92
C PHE A 37 0.85 -25.25 -23.24
N ARG A 38 -0.41 -24.95 -23.57
CA ARG A 38 -1.17 -23.84 -22.98
C ARG A 38 -1.55 -24.12 -21.53
N SER A 39 -0.57 -24.00 -20.65
CA SER A 39 -0.74 -24.12 -19.21
C SER A 39 -1.28 -22.82 -18.61
N PRO A 40 -1.95 -22.86 -17.45
CA PRO A 40 -2.42 -21.65 -16.78
C PRO A 40 -1.30 -20.79 -16.20
N VAL A 41 -0.14 -21.41 -15.95
CA VAL A 41 1.07 -20.76 -15.43
C VAL A 41 2.21 -21.12 -16.38
N PRO A 42 2.76 -20.15 -17.15
CA PRO A 42 3.80 -20.42 -18.12
C PRO A 42 4.98 -21.17 -17.49
N THR A 43 5.35 -22.28 -18.12
CA THR A 43 6.45 -23.13 -17.65
C THR A 43 7.75 -22.80 -18.37
N GLN A 44 7.72 -21.90 -19.35
CA GLN A 44 8.89 -21.39 -20.05
C GLN A 44 8.86 -19.86 -20.06
N MET A 45 10.03 -19.24 -20.03
CA MET A 45 10.16 -17.80 -20.25
C MET A 45 9.73 -17.46 -21.69
N VAL A 46 8.83 -16.51 -21.84
CA VAL A 46 8.45 -15.94 -23.14
C VAL A 46 9.16 -14.60 -23.32
N SER A 47 9.56 -14.28 -24.55
CA SER A 47 10.17 -12.99 -24.85
C SER A 47 9.15 -11.86 -24.74
N ASN A 48 9.52 -10.76 -24.10
CA ASN A 48 8.80 -9.50 -24.11
C ASN A 48 9.27 -8.57 -25.25
N GLY A 49 10.14 -9.04 -26.14
CA GLY A 49 10.79 -8.24 -27.19
C GLY A 49 12.18 -7.71 -26.80
N GLU A 50 12.62 -7.87 -25.56
CA GLU A 50 13.92 -7.37 -25.08
C GLU A 50 14.98 -8.47 -24.94
N TYR A 51 14.60 -9.74 -24.79
CA TYR A 51 15.56 -10.85 -24.65
C TYR A 51 15.06 -12.12 -25.32
N MET A 52 15.97 -12.91 -25.88
CA MET A 52 15.60 -14.22 -26.44
C MET A 52 15.14 -15.16 -25.32
N PRO A 53 14.06 -15.92 -25.52
CA PRO A 53 13.57 -16.83 -24.50
C PRO A 53 14.60 -17.94 -24.28
N VAL A 54 15.00 -18.15 -23.02
CA VAL A 54 15.90 -19.24 -22.66
C VAL A 54 15.17 -20.59 -22.75
N PRO A 55 15.87 -21.68 -23.10
CA PRO A 55 15.30 -23.00 -23.05
C PRO A 55 14.79 -23.34 -21.65
N GLN A 56 13.69 -24.07 -21.59
CA GLN A 56 13.09 -24.55 -20.36
C GLN A 56 14.11 -25.34 -19.50
N THR A 57 14.27 -24.96 -18.24
CA THR A 57 15.16 -25.65 -17.29
C THR A 57 14.66 -27.06 -16.97
N LYS A 58 15.52 -27.93 -16.41
CA LYS A 58 15.13 -29.29 -15.99
C LYS A 58 13.94 -29.29 -15.03
N LYS A 59 13.93 -28.39 -14.04
CA LYS A 59 12.81 -28.27 -13.09
C LYS A 59 11.55 -27.73 -13.77
N GLN A 60 11.65 -26.76 -14.67
CA GLN A 60 10.49 -26.28 -15.42
C GLN A 60 9.87 -27.37 -16.31
N LYS A 61 10.70 -28.20 -16.98
CA LYS A 61 10.21 -29.39 -17.71
C LYS A 61 9.48 -30.37 -16.80
N GLN A 62 10.03 -30.62 -15.60
CA GLN A 62 9.39 -31.46 -14.58
C GLN A 62 8.04 -30.88 -14.13
N MET A 63 7.95 -29.57 -13.91
CA MET A 63 6.69 -28.89 -13.58
C MET A 63 5.68 -29.05 -14.72
N GLU A 64 6.08 -28.81 -15.98
CA GLU A 64 5.19 -28.94 -17.13
C GLU A 64 4.61 -30.36 -17.26
N GLU A 65 5.46 -31.38 -17.17
CA GLU A 65 5.01 -32.79 -17.19
C GLU A 65 4.09 -33.08 -16.02
N ARG A 66 4.39 -32.54 -14.83
CA ARG A 66 3.54 -32.73 -13.67
C ARG A 66 2.16 -32.08 -13.83
N ILE A 67 2.09 -30.90 -14.44
CA ILE A 67 0.81 -30.26 -14.80
C ILE A 67 0.03 -31.12 -15.79
N LYS A 68 0.70 -31.69 -16.81
CA LYS A 68 0.07 -32.59 -17.79
C LYS A 68 -0.52 -33.83 -17.11
N GLU A 69 0.21 -34.45 -16.18
CA GLU A 69 -0.24 -35.62 -15.40
C GLU A 69 -1.46 -35.31 -14.53
N LEU A 70 -1.39 -34.23 -13.75
CA LEU A 70 -2.47 -33.78 -12.87
C LEU A 70 -3.71 -33.42 -13.69
N ALA A 71 -3.54 -32.63 -14.76
CA ALA A 71 -4.63 -32.27 -15.66
C ALA A 71 -5.24 -33.48 -16.35
N GLY A 72 -4.45 -34.47 -16.77
CA GLY A 72 -4.93 -35.69 -17.39
C GLY A 72 -5.80 -36.53 -16.46
N SER A 73 -5.35 -36.70 -15.22
CA SER A 73 -6.07 -37.44 -14.19
C SER A 73 -7.33 -36.71 -13.75
N ALA A 74 -7.24 -35.40 -13.52
CA ALA A 74 -8.35 -34.58 -13.05
C ALA A 74 -9.43 -34.35 -14.12
N SER A 75 -9.05 -34.05 -15.36
CA SER A 75 -10.03 -33.88 -16.44
C SER A 75 -10.80 -35.17 -16.72
N LYS A 76 -10.14 -36.34 -16.63
CA LYS A 76 -10.78 -37.66 -16.80
C LYS A 76 -11.81 -37.91 -15.69
N LYS A 77 -11.47 -37.60 -14.44
CA LYS A 77 -12.38 -37.75 -13.30
C LYS A 77 -13.60 -36.82 -13.39
N LEU A 78 -13.40 -35.61 -13.91
CA LEU A 78 -14.45 -34.60 -14.07
C LEU A 78 -15.29 -34.74 -15.35
N GLY A 79 -14.93 -35.66 -16.26
CA GLY A 79 -15.63 -35.83 -17.53
C GLY A 79 -15.52 -34.63 -18.49
N ILE A 80 -14.48 -33.79 -18.36
CA ILE A 80 -14.24 -32.63 -19.23
C ILE A 80 -12.93 -32.77 -20.02
N SER A 81 -12.79 -31.98 -21.09
CA SER A 81 -11.53 -31.99 -21.86
C SER A 81 -10.39 -31.38 -21.05
N ARG A 82 -9.15 -31.87 -21.26
CA ARG A 82 -7.94 -31.30 -20.65
C ARG A 82 -7.82 -29.78 -20.90
N ARG A 83 -8.17 -29.32 -22.11
CA ARG A 83 -8.18 -27.89 -22.46
C ARG A 83 -9.19 -27.09 -21.61
N ARG A 84 -10.40 -27.62 -21.42
CA ARG A 84 -11.42 -26.97 -20.58
C ARG A 84 -11.03 -26.97 -19.10
N PHE A 85 -10.41 -28.06 -18.63
CA PHE A 85 -9.86 -28.16 -17.28
C PHE A 85 -8.77 -27.12 -17.02
N LEU A 86 -7.76 -27.06 -17.89
CA LEU A 86 -6.65 -26.12 -17.78
C LEU A 86 -7.15 -24.67 -17.82
N ALA A 87 -8.16 -24.36 -18.63
CA ALA A 87 -8.74 -23.01 -18.67
C ALA A 87 -9.56 -22.61 -17.42
N GLY A 88 -9.75 -23.50 -16.43
CA GLY A 88 -10.54 -23.26 -15.22
C GLY A 88 -9.71 -23.21 -13.94
N SER A 89 -10.40 -23.05 -12.81
CA SER A 89 -9.80 -23.04 -11.47
C SER A 89 -8.99 -24.30 -11.15
N GLY A 90 -9.49 -25.48 -11.55
CA GLY A 90 -8.78 -26.74 -11.36
C GLY A 90 -7.44 -26.80 -12.08
N GLY A 91 -7.32 -26.13 -13.23
CA GLY A 91 -6.06 -25.95 -13.96
C GLY A 91 -5.04 -25.12 -13.17
N MET A 92 -5.48 -24.04 -12.54
CA MET A 92 -4.62 -23.23 -11.65
C MET A 92 -4.16 -24.01 -10.41
N ALA A 93 -5.08 -24.76 -9.77
CA ALA A 93 -4.75 -25.61 -8.63
C ALA A 93 -3.70 -26.68 -9.00
N ALA A 94 -3.86 -27.34 -10.15
CA ALA A 94 -2.90 -28.31 -10.66
C ALA A 94 -1.51 -27.68 -10.88
N SER A 95 -1.45 -26.45 -11.40
CA SER A 95 -0.20 -25.70 -11.56
C SER A 95 0.47 -25.41 -10.22
N PHE A 96 -0.26 -24.93 -9.21
CA PHE A 96 0.31 -24.66 -7.89
C PHE A 96 0.76 -25.93 -7.15
N LEU A 97 0.05 -27.04 -7.30
CA LEU A 97 0.48 -28.34 -6.76
C LEU A 97 1.78 -28.81 -7.43
N ALA A 98 1.85 -28.74 -8.76
CA ALA A 98 3.07 -29.07 -9.50
C ALA A 98 4.25 -28.18 -9.10
N MET A 99 4.02 -26.87 -8.90
CA MET A 99 5.05 -25.96 -8.42
C MET A 99 5.51 -26.31 -7.00
N ASN A 100 4.57 -26.63 -6.12
CA ASN A 100 4.88 -27.03 -4.74
C ASN A 100 5.75 -28.29 -4.68
N GLU A 101 5.46 -29.27 -5.55
CA GLU A 101 6.20 -30.53 -5.62
C GLU A 101 7.61 -30.35 -6.21
N VAL A 102 7.78 -29.47 -7.21
CA VAL A 102 9.04 -29.31 -7.95
C VAL A 102 9.97 -28.26 -7.33
N PHE A 103 9.41 -27.16 -6.83
CA PHE A 103 10.18 -26.02 -6.34
C PHE A 103 10.13 -25.87 -4.81
N GLY A 104 9.14 -26.48 -4.13
CA GLY A 104 8.93 -26.38 -2.68
C GLY A 104 7.57 -25.77 -2.34
N ARG A 105 7.05 -26.02 -1.13
CA ARG A 105 5.70 -25.59 -0.71
C ARG A 105 5.62 -24.08 -0.49
N PHE A 106 5.26 -23.33 -1.53
CA PHE A 106 5.07 -21.88 -1.51
C PHE A 106 3.61 -21.45 -1.65
N PHE A 107 2.73 -22.34 -2.14
CA PHE A 107 1.31 -22.06 -2.34
C PHE A 107 0.45 -22.92 -1.42
N ASN A 108 -0.54 -22.32 -0.75
CA ASN A 108 -1.57 -23.09 -0.07
C ASN A 108 -2.60 -23.56 -1.10
N VAL A 109 -2.56 -24.84 -1.44
CA VAL A 109 -3.47 -25.47 -2.40
C VAL A 109 -3.77 -26.89 -1.93
N ASP A 110 -5.06 -27.20 -1.73
CA ASP A 110 -5.53 -28.54 -1.44
C ASP A 110 -5.76 -29.32 -2.76
N PRO A 111 -5.33 -30.60 -2.86
CA PRO A 111 -5.64 -31.44 -4.02
C PRO A 111 -7.12 -31.46 -4.45
N ILE A 112 -8.06 -31.26 -3.53
CA ILE A 112 -9.49 -31.19 -3.85
C ILE A 112 -9.85 -30.00 -4.74
N GLU A 113 -9.07 -28.92 -4.71
CA GLU A 113 -9.26 -27.71 -5.54
C GLU A 113 -9.10 -27.98 -7.03
N MET A 114 -8.41 -29.06 -7.43
CA MET A 114 -8.39 -29.49 -8.83
C MET A 114 -9.77 -29.94 -9.31
N PHE A 115 -10.61 -30.48 -8.41
CA PHE A 115 -11.88 -31.10 -8.78
C PHE A 115 -13.07 -30.20 -8.50
N GLU A 116 -12.99 -29.42 -7.42
CA GLU A 116 -14.10 -28.62 -6.94
C GLU A 116 -13.78 -27.13 -7.13
N PRO A 117 -14.37 -26.43 -8.11
CA PRO A 117 -14.22 -24.99 -8.27
C PRO A 117 -14.59 -24.22 -7.00
N GLU A 118 -15.51 -24.77 -6.19
CA GLU A 118 -15.89 -24.24 -4.89
C GLU A 118 -14.77 -24.36 -3.86
N ALA A 119 -13.99 -25.45 -3.84
CA ALA A 119 -12.82 -25.57 -2.97
C ALA A 119 -11.71 -24.58 -3.37
N TYR A 120 -11.50 -24.38 -4.68
CA TYR A 120 -10.59 -23.32 -5.16
C TYR A 120 -11.10 -21.92 -4.81
N ALA A 121 -12.42 -21.70 -4.90
CA ALA A 121 -13.03 -20.44 -4.47
C ALA A 121 -12.92 -20.24 -2.95
N GLN A 122 -12.95 -21.33 -2.16
CA GLN A 122 -12.74 -21.32 -0.72
C GLN A 122 -11.28 -21.07 -0.33
N SER A 123 -10.31 -21.38 -1.20
CA SER A 123 -8.88 -21.06 -0.99
C SER A 123 -8.50 -19.64 -1.44
N GLY A 124 -9.30 -19.04 -2.33
CA GLY A 124 -9.21 -17.63 -2.70
C GLY A 124 -9.77 -16.68 -1.64
N THR A 125 -9.49 -15.39 -1.79
CA THR A 125 -10.07 -14.34 -0.95
C THR A 125 -11.59 -14.33 -1.09
N PRO A 126 -12.36 -14.55 0.00
CA PRO A 126 -13.81 -14.52 -0.06
C PRO A 126 -14.32 -13.17 -0.55
N ARG A 127 -15.35 -13.19 -1.39
CA ARG A 127 -15.98 -11.98 -1.93
C ARG A 127 -16.89 -11.27 -0.94
N ASP A 128 -17.22 -11.95 0.16
CA ASP A 128 -18.01 -11.44 1.28
C ASP A 128 -17.15 -10.95 2.45
N LEU A 129 -15.82 -10.80 2.25
CA LEU A 129 -14.98 -10.14 3.24
C LEU A 129 -15.36 -8.67 3.35
N PHE A 130 -15.54 -8.21 4.57
CA PHE A 130 -15.48 -6.79 4.87
C PHE A 130 -14.03 -6.34 4.93
N ILE A 131 -13.64 -5.47 3.99
CA ILE A 131 -12.30 -4.90 3.93
C ILE A 131 -12.38 -3.40 4.17
N PHE A 132 -11.61 -2.97 5.16
CA PHE A 132 -11.38 -1.59 5.49
C PHE A 132 -9.90 -1.32 5.28
N ASP A 133 -9.58 -0.39 4.39
CA ASP A 133 -8.22 0.05 4.14
C ASP A 133 -7.92 1.31 4.95
N ASP A 134 -7.14 1.20 6.03
CA ASP A 134 -6.85 2.30 6.96
C ASP A 134 -5.88 3.35 6.38
N GLN A 135 -5.22 3.07 5.27
CA GLN A 135 -4.24 3.99 4.73
C GLN A 135 -4.21 3.94 3.21
N LEU A 136 -4.79 4.98 2.61
CA LEU A 136 -4.73 5.21 1.17
C LEU A 136 -4.19 6.60 0.88
N HIS A 137 -3.35 6.71 -0.16
CA HIS A 137 -2.87 7.98 -0.67
C HIS A 137 -3.22 8.18 -2.15
N LEU A 138 -3.54 9.43 -2.51
CA LEU A 138 -3.63 9.94 -3.88
C LEU A 138 -3.00 11.33 -3.93
N VAL A 139 -2.69 11.83 -5.13
CA VAL A 139 -2.05 13.14 -5.35
C VAL A 139 -3.01 14.12 -6.01
N ARG A 140 -2.86 15.41 -5.68
CA ARG A 140 -3.49 16.50 -6.46
C ARG A 140 -2.84 16.64 -7.83
N GLY A 141 -3.59 17.18 -8.79
CA GLY A 141 -3.19 17.13 -10.19
C GLY A 141 -1.96 17.97 -10.58
N THR A 142 -1.52 18.91 -9.72
CA THR A 142 -0.28 19.67 -9.94
C THR A 142 0.99 18.89 -9.61
N MET A 143 0.91 17.85 -8.79
CA MET A 143 2.07 17.06 -8.35
C MET A 143 2.30 15.86 -9.27
N ASP A 144 3.55 15.55 -9.57
CA ASP A 144 3.93 14.41 -10.43
C ASP A 144 3.62 13.04 -9.82
N GLY A 145 3.51 12.98 -8.50
CA GLY A 145 3.29 11.74 -7.75
C GLY A 145 4.57 10.94 -7.53
N PRO A 146 4.54 9.93 -6.66
CA PRO A 146 5.74 9.23 -6.22
C PRO A 146 6.18 8.15 -7.22
N VAL A 147 6.78 8.59 -8.32
CA VAL A 147 7.29 7.76 -9.42
C VAL A 147 8.19 6.63 -8.93
N GLY A 148 9.05 6.90 -7.95
CA GLY A 148 9.93 5.89 -7.34
C GLY A 148 9.17 4.78 -6.62
N LEU A 149 8.13 5.11 -5.85
CA LEU A 149 7.32 4.09 -5.12
C LEU A 149 6.52 3.22 -6.09
N ARG A 150 6.05 3.79 -7.20
CA ARG A 150 5.48 3.00 -8.30
C ARG A 150 6.53 2.10 -8.93
N GLY A 151 7.72 2.63 -9.20
CA GLY A 151 8.84 1.86 -9.77
C GLY A 151 9.26 0.69 -8.88
N LEU A 152 9.23 0.87 -7.57
CA LEU A 152 9.48 -0.20 -6.61
C LEU A 152 8.52 -1.39 -6.81
N ALA A 153 7.22 -1.13 -6.96
CA ALA A 153 6.23 -2.19 -7.17
C ALA A 153 6.17 -2.71 -8.62
N GLN A 154 6.48 -1.87 -9.61
CA GLN A 154 6.44 -2.20 -11.04
C GLN A 154 7.70 -2.95 -11.53
N GLY A 155 8.81 -2.82 -10.81
CA GLY A 155 10.07 -3.45 -11.21
C GLY A 155 10.76 -2.73 -12.37
N PRO A 156 11.71 -3.40 -13.05
CA PRO A 156 12.57 -2.81 -14.09
C PRO A 156 11.82 -2.18 -15.27
N THR A 157 10.56 -2.56 -15.50
CA THR A 157 9.73 -1.99 -16.56
C THR A 157 9.15 -0.62 -16.24
N SER A 158 9.47 -0.03 -15.07
CA SER A 158 9.01 1.31 -14.69
C SER A 158 9.72 2.46 -15.40
N GLY A 159 10.72 2.16 -16.22
CA GLY A 159 11.57 3.14 -16.91
C GLY A 159 12.78 3.63 -16.10
N GLY A 160 12.97 3.13 -14.88
CA GLY A 160 14.16 3.41 -14.07
C GLY A 160 15.32 2.46 -14.37
N THR A 161 16.56 2.90 -14.17
CA THR A 161 17.76 2.06 -14.37
C THR A 161 18.10 1.18 -13.17
N SER A 162 17.56 1.50 -11.98
CA SER A 162 17.75 0.74 -10.74
C SER A 162 16.62 1.00 -9.75
N ASN A 163 16.55 0.17 -8.71
CA ASN A 163 15.61 0.36 -7.61
C ASN A 163 16.11 1.46 -6.65
N GLU A 164 15.43 2.61 -6.64
CA GLU A 164 15.74 3.77 -5.78
C GLU A 164 15.75 3.42 -4.28
N TYR A 165 14.97 2.42 -3.86
CA TYR A 165 14.88 1.96 -2.48
C TYR A 165 15.87 0.83 -2.16
N ASN A 166 16.66 0.39 -3.14
CA ASN A 166 17.76 -0.56 -2.99
C ASN A 166 19.02 -0.06 -3.75
N PRO A 167 19.58 1.09 -3.35
CA PRO A 167 20.69 1.72 -4.06
C PRO A 167 21.97 0.88 -4.06
N LYS A 168 22.08 -0.10 -3.15
CA LYS A 168 23.22 -1.02 -3.05
C LYS A 168 23.09 -2.25 -3.97
N GLY A 169 21.98 -2.40 -4.69
CA GLY A 169 21.74 -3.53 -5.59
C GLY A 169 21.73 -4.88 -4.86
N LEU A 170 21.26 -4.91 -3.61
CA LEU A 170 21.28 -6.11 -2.77
C LEU A 170 20.18 -7.09 -3.21
N PRO A 171 20.42 -8.41 -3.18
CA PRO A 171 19.40 -9.37 -3.51
C PRO A 171 18.34 -9.45 -2.39
N ASP A 172 17.09 -9.61 -2.80
CA ASP A 172 16.00 -10.03 -1.95
C ASP A 172 16.16 -11.51 -1.52
N GLU A 173 15.22 -12.04 -0.76
CA GLU A 173 15.28 -13.41 -0.26
C GLU A 173 15.28 -14.47 -1.40
N HIS A 174 14.78 -14.10 -2.57
CA HIS A 174 14.74 -14.93 -3.77
C HIS A 174 15.95 -14.73 -4.70
N GLY A 175 16.92 -13.90 -4.31
CA GLY A 175 18.12 -13.62 -5.11
C GLY A 175 17.89 -12.59 -6.21
N LYS A 176 16.78 -11.82 -6.19
CA LYS A 176 16.46 -10.78 -7.16
C LYS A 176 16.75 -9.40 -6.59
N VAL A 177 17.31 -8.51 -7.40
CA VAL A 177 17.67 -7.16 -6.97
C VAL A 177 16.48 -6.19 -7.05
N TRP A 178 15.60 -6.41 -8.03
CA TRP A 178 14.43 -5.60 -8.30
C TRP A 178 13.36 -6.44 -9.00
N ALA A 179 12.68 -7.30 -8.23
CA ALA A 179 11.51 -8.03 -8.75
C ALA A 179 10.26 -7.14 -8.64
N PRO A 180 9.33 -7.19 -9.62
CA PRO A 180 8.05 -6.51 -9.49
C PRO A 180 7.25 -7.10 -8.33
N TRP A 181 6.72 -6.23 -7.45
CA TRP A 181 5.80 -6.63 -6.39
C TRP A 181 4.43 -6.99 -6.95
N ASN A 182 3.96 -6.19 -7.92
CA ASN A 182 2.67 -6.33 -8.55
C ASN A 182 2.85 -6.57 -10.06
N PRO A 183 2.72 -7.84 -10.52
CA PRO A 183 2.81 -8.18 -11.93
C PRO A 183 1.84 -7.41 -12.84
N ALA A 184 0.70 -6.95 -12.32
CA ALA A 184 -0.28 -6.20 -13.10
C ALA A 184 0.23 -4.80 -13.51
N LEU A 185 1.32 -4.33 -12.93
CA LEU A 185 1.94 -3.04 -13.28
C LEU A 185 2.98 -3.15 -14.38
N VAL A 186 3.47 -4.35 -14.67
CA VAL A 186 4.62 -4.56 -15.56
C VAL A 186 4.29 -4.04 -16.95
N GLY A 187 5.15 -3.16 -17.47
CA GLY A 187 5.01 -2.53 -18.79
C GLY A 187 3.94 -1.44 -18.88
N LEU A 188 3.22 -1.12 -17.80
CA LEU A 188 2.25 -0.02 -17.81
C LEU A 188 2.96 1.34 -17.74
N PRO A 189 2.42 2.39 -18.37
CA PRO A 189 2.93 3.75 -18.19
C PRO A 189 2.92 4.14 -16.71
N ASN A 190 4.01 4.78 -16.27
CA ASN A 190 4.13 5.40 -14.95
C ASN A 190 4.03 6.93 -15.13
N THR A 191 2.81 7.45 -15.08
CA THR A 191 2.50 8.85 -15.34
C THR A 191 1.76 9.47 -14.16
N ARG A 192 1.78 10.81 -14.11
CA ARG A 192 1.10 11.60 -13.08
C ARG A 192 -0.36 11.18 -12.86
N THR A 193 -1.08 10.84 -13.93
CA THR A 193 -2.50 10.50 -13.85
C THR A 193 -2.77 9.22 -13.07
N ASN A 194 -1.78 8.33 -12.94
CA ASN A 194 -1.92 7.09 -12.17
C ASN A 194 -2.17 7.35 -10.68
N TYR A 195 -1.79 8.51 -10.19
CA TYR A 195 -1.84 8.86 -8.76
C TYR A 195 -3.05 9.74 -8.40
N GLN A 196 -3.77 10.23 -9.39
CA GLN A 196 -4.86 11.20 -9.21
C GLN A 196 -6.20 10.50 -8.93
N ILE A 197 -7.18 11.27 -8.47
CA ILE A 197 -8.49 10.77 -8.01
C ILE A 197 -9.21 9.85 -9.02
N VAL A 198 -9.05 10.09 -10.33
CA VAL A 198 -9.69 9.26 -11.37
C VAL A 198 -9.15 7.84 -11.34
N GLN A 199 -7.83 7.66 -11.43
CA GLN A 199 -7.22 6.32 -11.35
C GLN A 199 -7.42 5.72 -9.95
N PHE A 200 -7.31 6.53 -8.90
CA PHE A 200 -7.54 6.10 -7.53
C PHE A 200 -8.90 5.43 -7.34
N ILE A 201 -9.98 6.05 -7.84
CA ILE A 201 -11.34 5.49 -7.73
C ILE A 201 -11.42 4.14 -8.44
N LYS A 202 -10.81 4.02 -9.62
CA LYS A 202 -10.76 2.76 -10.37
C LYS A 202 -10.04 1.67 -9.56
N ASP A 203 -8.81 1.97 -9.13
CA ASP A 203 -7.94 1.01 -8.45
C ASP A 203 -8.56 0.52 -7.13
N VAL A 204 -9.15 1.44 -6.35
CA VAL A 204 -9.74 1.11 -5.04
C VAL A 204 -11.12 0.47 -5.16
N TYR A 205 -12.03 0.99 -5.98
CA TYR A 205 -13.44 0.59 -5.92
C TYR A 205 -13.94 -0.24 -7.10
N LEU A 206 -13.19 -0.32 -8.20
CA LEU A 206 -13.56 -1.10 -9.38
C LEU A 206 -12.65 -2.31 -9.57
N ASP A 207 -11.37 -2.16 -9.26
CA ASP A 207 -10.35 -3.21 -9.43
C ASP A 207 -9.98 -3.90 -8.11
N SER A 208 -10.63 -3.53 -7.00
CA SER A 208 -10.45 -4.18 -5.70
C SER A 208 -11.80 -4.35 -4.98
N GLN A 209 -11.82 -5.23 -3.98
CA GLN A 209 -13.00 -5.48 -3.17
C GLN A 209 -13.07 -4.65 -1.87
N ILE A 210 -12.31 -3.54 -1.78
CA ILE A 210 -12.37 -2.62 -0.63
C ILE A 210 -13.80 -2.10 -0.42
N ASN A 211 -14.32 -2.27 0.80
CA ASN A 211 -15.62 -1.72 1.18
C ASN A 211 -15.49 -0.26 1.63
N ILE A 212 -14.52 0.02 2.49
CA ILE A 212 -14.22 1.37 2.98
C ILE A 212 -12.73 1.67 2.83
N GLY A 213 -12.40 2.78 2.18
CA GLY A 213 -11.03 3.33 2.19
C GLY A 213 -10.91 4.55 3.09
N LEU A 214 -9.79 4.70 3.81
CA LEU A 214 -9.48 5.88 4.60
C LEU A 214 -8.41 6.72 3.91
N LEU A 215 -8.82 7.90 3.41
CA LEU A 215 -7.89 8.80 2.75
C LEU A 215 -6.92 9.40 3.76
N SER A 216 -5.67 8.99 3.62
CA SER A 216 -4.52 9.52 4.32
C SER A 216 -3.82 10.57 3.48
N ASN A 217 -3.25 11.54 4.18
CA ASN A 217 -2.57 12.65 3.56
C ASN A 217 -1.30 12.98 4.33
N VAL A 218 -0.35 13.60 3.66
CA VAL A 218 0.99 13.84 4.19
C VAL A 218 1.16 15.29 4.57
N THR A 219 1.70 15.53 5.76
CA THR A 219 2.12 16.87 6.18
C THR A 219 3.27 17.34 5.30
N GLY A 220 3.28 18.61 4.94
CA GLY A 220 4.01 19.08 3.76
C GLY A 220 5.54 18.96 3.78
N SER A 221 6.17 18.66 4.92
CA SER A 221 7.62 18.61 5.02
C SER A 221 8.22 17.19 4.99
N VAL A 222 7.42 16.12 4.82
CA VAL A 222 7.97 14.74 4.72
C VAL A 222 9.01 14.62 3.61
N LEU A 223 8.87 15.41 2.54
CA LEU A 223 9.75 15.35 1.39
C LEU A 223 11.19 15.67 1.79
N ASN A 224 11.41 16.55 2.75
CA ASN A 224 12.76 16.89 3.25
C ASN A 224 13.42 15.71 3.96
N VAL A 225 12.63 14.92 4.70
CA VAL A 225 13.10 13.69 5.35
C VAL A 225 13.52 12.64 4.32
N LEU A 226 12.82 12.59 3.19
CA LEU A 226 13.09 11.67 2.08
C LEU A 226 14.09 12.23 1.05
N GLY A 227 14.84 13.28 1.39
CA GLY A 227 15.92 13.83 0.54
C GLY A 227 15.54 15.08 -0.27
N GLY A 228 14.39 15.70 0.00
CA GLY A 228 13.97 16.99 -0.55
C GLY A 228 14.78 18.16 0.02
N SER A 229 14.82 19.27 -0.74
CA SER A 229 15.55 20.49 -0.40
C SER A 229 14.64 21.70 -0.16
N GLU A 230 13.35 21.46 0.13
CA GLU A 230 12.38 22.53 0.35
C GLU A 230 12.66 23.26 1.68
N PRO A 231 12.51 24.59 1.75
CA PRO A 231 12.66 25.31 3.00
C PRO A 231 11.74 24.76 4.09
N ILE A 232 12.26 24.60 5.31
CA ILE A 232 11.45 24.16 6.45
C ILE A 232 10.32 25.18 6.67
N PRO A 233 9.04 24.77 6.63
CA PRO A 233 7.92 25.67 6.83
C PRO A 233 7.93 26.28 8.23
N THR A 234 7.46 27.51 8.38
CA THR A 234 7.31 28.17 9.70
C THR A 234 5.90 28.03 10.30
N ASN A 235 4.94 27.69 9.44
CA ASN A 235 3.52 27.57 9.75
C ASN A 235 2.85 26.62 8.75
N VAL A 236 1.61 26.20 9.05
CA VAL A 236 0.84 25.28 8.20
C VAL A 236 0.59 25.84 6.81
N ARG A 237 0.35 27.15 6.66
CA ARG A 237 0.08 27.77 5.36
C ARG A 237 1.27 27.64 4.41
N ASP A 238 2.49 27.79 4.92
CA ASP A 238 3.70 27.57 4.13
C ASP A 238 3.90 26.09 3.80
N ALA A 239 3.56 25.19 4.73
CA ALA A 239 3.66 23.75 4.55
C ALA A 239 2.73 23.22 3.44
N ARG A 240 1.61 23.89 3.17
CA ARG A 240 0.61 23.49 2.15
C ARG A 240 1.19 23.22 0.75
N ARG A 241 2.31 23.84 0.39
CA ARG A 241 2.96 23.58 -0.91
C ARG A 241 3.48 22.15 -1.04
N GLY A 242 3.96 21.57 0.06
CA GLY A 242 4.49 20.21 0.08
C GLY A 242 3.46 19.13 0.42
N GLU A 243 2.24 19.50 0.80
CA GLU A 243 1.19 18.50 1.10
C GLU A 243 0.73 17.78 -0.18
N MET A 244 0.53 16.47 -0.14
CA MET A 244 0.07 15.70 -1.32
C MET A 244 -1.36 16.06 -1.72
N LEU A 245 -2.19 16.33 -0.72
CA LEU A 245 -3.49 16.97 -0.81
C LEU A 245 -3.58 18.05 0.26
N THR A 246 -4.51 18.97 0.16
CA THR A 246 -4.93 19.79 1.30
C THR A 246 -6.03 19.07 2.09
N ALA A 247 -6.36 19.55 3.30
CA ALA A 247 -7.53 19.07 4.05
C ALA A 247 -8.83 19.16 3.21
N ASP A 248 -8.96 20.23 2.42
CA ASP A 248 -10.13 20.47 1.56
C ASP A 248 -10.23 19.44 0.44
N GLN A 249 -9.10 19.17 -0.23
CA GLN A 249 -9.04 18.15 -1.27
C GLN A 249 -9.32 16.75 -0.72
N THR A 250 -8.75 16.43 0.46
CA THR A 250 -8.95 15.14 1.14
C THR A 250 -10.44 14.89 1.42
N VAL A 251 -11.11 15.87 2.01
CA VAL A 251 -12.54 15.76 2.34
C VAL A 251 -13.43 15.83 1.09
N ALA A 252 -13.08 16.62 0.09
CA ALA A 252 -13.82 16.68 -1.15
C ALA A 252 -13.82 15.33 -1.89
N ALA A 253 -12.67 14.65 -1.92
CA ALA A 253 -12.57 13.30 -2.49
C ALA A 253 -13.48 12.31 -1.74
N ARG A 254 -13.44 12.30 -0.40
CA ARG A 254 -14.33 11.48 0.43
C ARG A 254 -15.81 11.75 0.14
N ASN A 255 -16.20 13.03 0.15
CA ASN A 255 -17.58 13.44 -0.03
C ASN A 255 -18.10 13.02 -1.41
N PHE A 256 -17.31 13.27 -2.46
CA PHE A 256 -17.65 12.88 -3.82
C PHE A 256 -17.89 11.37 -3.95
N ILE A 257 -16.96 10.55 -3.44
CA ILE A 257 -17.04 9.08 -3.53
C ILE A 257 -18.28 8.55 -2.77
N ASN A 258 -18.55 9.09 -1.58
CA ASN A 258 -19.72 8.71 -0.79
C ASN A 258 -21.04 9.15 -1.45
N GLU A 259 -21.07 10.34 -2.05
CA GLU A 259 -22.23 10.89 -2.76
C GLU A 259 -22.60 10.02 -3.95
N ILE A 260 -21.64 9.74 -4.85
CA ILE A 260 -21.92 8.96 -6.07
C ILE A 260 -22.25 7.49 -5.78
N SER A 261 -21.73 6.94 -4.67
CA SER A 261 -22.09 5.60 -4.19
C SER A 261 -23.47 5.59 -3.50
N GLY A 262 -23.85 6.69 -2.84
CA GLY A 262 -25.02 6.73 -1.97
C GLY A 262 -24.84 5.86 -0.70
N SER A 263 -23.59 5.66 -0.27
CA SER A 263 -23.20 4.95 0.96
C SER A 263 -21.80 5.39 1.42
N THR A 264 -21.42 5.08 2.67
CA THR A 264 -20.07 5.34 3.17
C THR A 264 -19.09 4.34 2.56
N ARG A 265 -18.36 4.77 1.52
CA ARG A 265 -17.26 4.03 0.89
C ARG A 265 -15.90 4.61 1.22
N MET A 266 -15.84 5.85 1.68
CA MET A 266 -14.62 6.55 2.02
C MET A 266 -14.75 7.31 3.34
N LEU A 267 -13.67 7.30 4.11
CA LEU A 267 -13.42 8.22 5.23
C LEU A 267 -12.22 9.12 4.91
N ALA A 268 -12.03 10.21 5.65
CA ALA A 268 -10.93 11.15 5.43
C ALA A 268 -10.25 11.53 6.75
N HIS A 269 -8.92 11.57 6.71
CA HIS A 269 -8.14 12.20 7.76
C HIS A 269 -8.14 13.73 7.67
N GLY A 270 -8.06 14.37 8.82
CA GLY A 270 -7.50 15.73 8.95
C GLY A 270 -5.98 15.64 9.08
N LEU A 271 -5.26 16.68 8.66
CA LEU A 271 -3.82 16.76 8.84
C LEU A 271 -3.49 17.16 10.28
N LEU A 272 -2.68 16.34 10.94
CA LEU A 272 -2.27 16.52 12.31
C LEU A 272 -0.96 17.31 12.38
N TYR A 273 -1.08 18.64 12.36
CA TYR A 273 0.00 19.55 12.75
C TYR A 273 -0.16 19.88 14.23
N VAL A 274 0.76 19.38 15.06
CA VAL A 274 0.63 19.49 16.53
C VAL A 274 1.25 20.78 17.08
N GLY A 275 0.98 21.10 18.34
CA GLY A 275 1.56 22.26 19.02
C GLY A 275 0.57 23.40 19.25
N LYS A 276 0.83 24.21 20.27
CA LYS A 276 -0.05 25.33 20.68
C LYS A 276 -0.30 26.32 19.55
N GLY A 277 0.72 26.62 18.76
CA GLY A 277 0.59 27.53 17.61
C GLY A 277 -0.14 26.94 16.39
N ASN A 278 -0.52 25.66 16.42
CA ASN A 278 -1.29 25.01 15.35
C ASN A 278 -2.74 24.66 15.76
N LEU A 279 -3.16 24.99 17.00
CA LEU A 279 -4.50 24.63 17.50
C LEU A 279 -5.63 25.24 16.66
N ASP A 280 -5.48 26.48 16.19
CA ASP A 280 -6.45 27.13 15.32
C ASP A 280 -6.67 26.37 14.01
N TYR A 281 -5.61 25.75 13.47
CA TYR A 281 -5.72 24.93 12.27
C TYR A 281 -6.44 23.60 12.53
N ILE A 282 -6.20 22.98 13.69
CA ILE A 282 -6.95 21.78 14.11
C ILE A 282 -8.43 22.12 14.33
N GLN A 283 -8.74 23.28 14.89
CA GLN A 283 -10.09 23.80 15.03
C GLN A 283 -10.75 24.07 13.66
N ASP A 284 -10.11 24.82 12.76
CA ASP A 284 -10.63 25.10 11.41
C ASP A 284 -10.95 23.81 10.66
N GLN A 285 -10.03 22.84 10.65
CA GLN A 285 -10.28 21.55 10.01
C GLN A 285 -11.46 20.83 10.64
N THR A 286 -11.59 20.86 11.97
CA THR A 286 -12.71 20.21 12.65
C THR A 286 -14.05 20.81 12.25
N GLU A 287 -14.13 22.13 12.21
CA GLU A 287 -15.38 22.86 11.96
C GLU A 287 -15.76 22.91 10.48
N ARG A 288 -14.77 23.04 9.59
CA ARG A 288 -14.97 23.22 8.15
C ARG A 288 -14.86 21.93 7.36
N ASN A 289 -13.89 21.07 7.68
CA ASN A 289 -13.63 19.84 6.94
C ASN A 289 -14.32 18.62 7.57
N ALA A 290 -14.60 18.65 8.88
CA ALA A 290 -15.20 17.54 9.63
C ALA A 290 -14.54 16.17 9.30
N PRO A 291 -13.22 16.03 9.58
CA PRO A 291 -12.50 14.80 9.34
C PRO A 291 -13.06 13.64 10.18
N ASP A 292 -12.76 12.42 9.77
CA ASP A 292 -13.19 11.19 10.46
C ASP A 292 -12.17 10.70 11.49
N SER A 293 -10.89 11.10 11.33
CA SER A 293 -9.76 10.84 12.24
C SER A 293 -8.57 11.72 11.85
N TRP A 294 -7.40 11.54 12.48
CA TRP A 294 -6.24 12.42 12.31
C TRP A 294 -5.02 11.70 11.79
N LYS A 295 -4.33 12.27 10.81
CA LYS A 295 -3.10 11.72 10.24
C LYS A 295 -1.92 12.66 10.45
N GLY A 296 -0.88 12.17 11.12
CA GLY A 296 0.36 12.91 11.38
C GLY A 296 1.61 12.17 10.89
N TYR A 297 2.70 12.92 10.82
CA TYR A 297 4.06 12.41 10.57
C TYR A 297 4.96 13.03 11.63
N ASN A 298 5.33 12.25 12.64
CA ASN A 298 6.23 12.71 13.69
C ASN A 298 7.64 12.96 13.15
N ILE A 299 8.02 12.18 12.13
CA ILE A 299 9.27 12.34 11.37
C ILE A 299 9.29 13.60 10.51
N SER A 300 8.17 14.28 10.30
CA SER A 300 8.10 15.54 9.55
C SER A 300 8.08 16.75 10.48
N GLU A 301 8.65 17.86 10.03
CA GLU A 301 8.52 19.22 10.58
C GLU A 301 7.07 19.73 10.53
N SER A 302 6.23 19.15 11.39
CA SER A 302 4.79 19.39 11.46
C SER A 302 4.32 19.91 12.81
N ALA A 303 5.23 20.19 13.74
CA ALA A 303 4.91 20.69 15.07
C ALA A 303 5.34 22.13 15.29
N LYS A 304 4.50 22.89 15.98
CA LYS A 304 4.84 24.22 16.49
C LYS A 304 5.19 24.12 17.98
N VAL A 305 6.48 24.20 18.30
CA VAL A 305 7.01 23.96 19.65
C VAL A 305 7.07 25.22 20.53
N ASP A 306 6.81 26.39 19.95
CA ASP A 306 6.81 27.69 20.62
C ASP A 306 5.67 28.58 20.11
N ASN A 307 5.57 29.79 20.66
CA ASN A 307 4.56 30.77 20.26
C ASN A 307 5.08 31.77 19.20
N ASN A 308 6.31 31.62 18.70
CA ASN A 308 6.87 32.53 17.73
C ASN A 308 6.39 32.14 16.31
N PRO A 309 5.54 32.92 15.63
CA PRO A 309 5.00 32.54 14.32
C PRO A 309 6.08 32.33 13.25
N ASN A 310 7.27 32.93 13.42
CA ASN A 310 8.37 32.86 12.46
C ASN A 310 9.37 31.72 12.75
N SER A 311 9.25 31.01 13.88
CA SER A 311 10.10 29.84 14.14
C SER A 311 9.76 28.71 13.16
N PRO A 312 10.73 27.91 12.70
CA PRO A 312 10.46 26.75 11.86
C PRO A 312 9.61 25.73 12.63
N LEU A 313 8.74 25.03 11.91
CA LEU A 313 8.12 23.81 12.39
C LEU A 313 9.21 22.77 12.71
N ARG A 314 8.91 21.85 13.62
CA ARG A 314 9.83 20.82 14.10
C ARG A 314 9.19 19.43 14.04
N GLN A 315 10.03 18.41 14.05
CA GLN A 315 9.62 17.05 14.38
C GLN A 315 9.13 17.00 15.83
N TRP A 316 8.40 15.94 16.18
CA TRP A 316 7.74 15.84 17.47
C TRP A 316 7.60 14.40 17.94
N ARG A 317 7.18 14.24 19.19
CA ARG A 317 6.95 12.93 19.84
C ARG A 317 5.58 12.90 20.50
N HIS A 318 4.97 11.72 20.57
CA HIS A 318 3.60 11.57 21.04
C HIS A 318 3.42 11.99 22.50
N ASP A 319 4.42 11.76 23.34
CA ASP A 319 4.38 12.02 24.78
C ASP A 319 4.96 13.38 25.19
N ASP A 320 5.19 14.29 24.24
CA ASP A 320 5.54 15.67 24.53
C ASP A 320 4.33 16.45 25.09
N GLU A 321 4.38 16.71 26.39
CA GLU A 321 3.33 17.41 27.14
C GLU A 321 3.14 18.87 26.71
N ASN A 322 4.18 19.52 26.20
CA ASN A 322 4.13 20.92 25.80
C ASN A 322 3.72 21.09 24.34
N VAL A 323 4.00 20.08 23.50
CA VAL A 323 3.82 20.13 22.06
C VAL A 323 2.62 19.31 21.60
N ALA A 324 2.58 18.00 21.85
CA ALA A 324 1.53 17.12 21.33
C ALA A 324 0.23 17.20 22.14
N TYR A 325 0.34 17.27 23.47
CA TYR A 325 -0.80 17.17 24.38
C TYR A 325 -1.87 18.26 24.24
N PRO A 326 -1.52 19.54 23.99
CA PRO A 326 -2.52 20.57 23.72
C PRO A 326 -3.42 20.21 22.52
N THR A 327 -2.85 19.59 21.49
CA THR A 327 -3.60 19.12 20.32
C THR A 327 -4.49 17.94 20.67
N PHE A 328 -3.99 16.98 21.46
CA PHE A 328 -4.76 15.82 21.94
C PHE A 328 -5.93 16.21 22.85
N GLU A 329 -5.74 17.21 23.71
CA GLU A 329 -6.80 17.78 24.54
C GLU A 329 -7.90 18.39 23.68
N LEU A 330 -7.54 19.19 22.67
CA LEU A 330 -8.48 19.80 21.74
C LEU A 330 -9.28 18.73 20.97
N ILE A 331 -8.60 17.71 20.45
CA ILE A 331 -9.24 16.60 19.74
C ILE A 331 -10.22 15.87 20.66
N GLN A 332 -9.85 15.55 21.90
CA GLN A 332 -10.78 14.92 22.84
C GLN A 332 -11.98 15.80 23.18
N LYS A 333 -11.78 17.11 23.34
CA LYS A 333 -12.88 18.06 23.60
C LYS A 333 -13.89 18.07 22.46
N TYR A 334 -13.45 18.00 21.21
CA TYR A 334 -14.34 17.84 20.06
C TYR A 334 -14.93 16.44 19.99
N TYR A 335 -14.16 15.39 20.26
CA TYR A 335 -14.63 14.01 20.25
C TYR A 335 -15.82 13.80 21.20
N ALA A 336 -15.76 14.37 22.41
CA ALA A 336 -16.85 14.30 23.38
C ALA A 336 -18.19 14.80 22.81
N LYS A 337 -18.15 15.74 21.86
CA LYS A 337 -19.32 16.31 21.17
C LYS A 337 -19.68 15.59 19.87
N LEU A 338 -18.69 14.98 19.21
CA LEU A 338 -18.82 14.45 17.86
C LEU A 338 -18.94 12.93 17.79
N LYS A 339 -18.61 12.18 18.86
CA LYS A 339 -18.48 10.71 18.87
C LYS A 339 -19.66 9.93 18.27
N ASP A 340 -20.89 10.45 18.38
CA ASP A 340 -22.07 9.78 17.81
C ASP A 340 -22.11 9.86 16.27
N LYS A 341 -21.51 10.91 15.70
CA LYS A 341 -21.44 11.15 14.25
C LYS A 341 -20.07 10.82 13.66
N LYS A 342 -19.02 10.91 14.47
CA LYS A 342 -17.60 10.73 14.11
C LYS A 342 -16.93 9.84 15.16
N PRO A 343 -17.32 8.57 15.24
CA PRO A 343 -16.83 7.63 16.27
C PRO A 343 -15.32 7.40 16.23
N GLY A 344 -14.67 7.57 15.07
CA GLY A 344 -13.22 7.45 14.90
C GLY A 344 -12.42 8.75 15.11
N PHE A 345 -13.05 9.86 15.50
CA PHE A 345 -12.38 11.16 15.58
C PHE A 345 -11.29 11.23 16.67
N ASN A 346 -11.30 10.29 17.62
CA ASN A 346 -10.24 10.09 18.62
C ASN A 346 -9.09 9.18 18.13
N ASN A 347 -9.11 8.74 16.87
CA ASN A 347 -8.03 7.96 16.27
C ASN A 347 -6.91 8.91 15.80
N ILE A 348 -5.73 8.73 16.40
CA ILE A 348 -4.49 9.45 16.11
C ILE A 348 -3.60 8.49 15.30
N CYS A 349 -3.60 8.65 13.99
CA CYS A 349 -2.85 7.84 13.05
C CYS A 349 -1.52 8.53 12.73
N VAL A 350 -0.38 7.91 13.05
CA VAL A 350 0.93 8.54 12.84
C VAL A 350 1.87 7.64 12.07
N HIS A 351 2.43 8.20 11.00
CA HIS A 351 3.50 7.58 10.23
C HIS A 351 4.80 7.62 11.03
N LYS A 352 5.19 6.45 11.55
CA LYS A 352 6.38 6.26 12.38
C LYS A 352 7.38 5.24 11.80
N GLY A 353 6.91 4.31 10.96
CA GLY A 353 7.77 3.40 10.19
C GLY A 353 8.13 3.98 8.80
N LEU A 354 8.86 3.20 8.00
CA LEU A 354 9.46 3.59 6.71
C LEU A 354 10.35 4.83 6.86
N VAL A 355 11.41 4.68 7.63
CA VAL A 355 12.24 5.79 8.06
C VAL A 355 13.65 5.68 7.46
N PRO A 356 14.20 6.72 6.80
CA PRO A 356 15.57 6.65 6.29
C PRO A 356 16.58 6.49 7.43
N PRO A 357 17.86 6.16 7.15
CA PRO A 357 18.87 6.03 8.19
C PRO A 357 19.03 7.33 9.02
N GLN A 358 18.52 7.31 10.24
CA GLN A 358 18.51 8.45 11.16
C GLN A 358 18.65 8.00 12.62
N PRO A 359 18.84 8.95 13.57
CA PRO A 359 18.96 8.64 14.99
C PRO A 359 17.78 7.83 15.52
N ALA A 360 18.05 6.98 16.50
CA ALA A 360 17.04 6.13 17.14
C ALA A 360 16.34 6.86 18.30
N ASP A 361 15.69 7.98 17.99
CA ASP A 361 14.92 8.77 18.94
C ASP A 361 13.45 8.96 18.48
N PRO A 362 12.53 9.31 19.41
CA PRO A 362 11.12 9.40 19.10
C PRO A 362 10.73 10.42 18.04
N GLU A 363 11.39 11.58 18.01
CA GLU A 363 11.20 12.63 17.02
C GLU A 363 11.47 12.10 15.60
N HIS A 364 12.41 11.17 15.50
CA HIS A 364 12.79 10.50 14.27
C HIS A 364 12.10 9.15 14.04
N GLY A 365 11.00 8.84 14.72
CA GLY A 365 10.19 7.65 14.41
C GLY A 365 10.30 6.49 15.40
N HIS A 366 11.29 6.51 16.30
CA HIS A 366 11.47 5.44 17.28
C HIS A 366 10.24 5.29 18.19
N PRO A 367 9.79 4.06 18.56
CA PRO A 367 8.53 3.86 19.29
C PRO A 367 8.53 4.22 20.79
N ALA A 368 9.64 4.76 21.33
CA ALA A 368 9.82 4.90 22.78
C ALA A 368 8.90 5.92 23.46
N ASP A 369 8.26 6.81 22.70
CA ASP A 369 7.26 7.78 23.16
C ASP A 369 5.85 7.20 23.36
N LEU A 370 5.52 6.11 22.66
CA LEU A 370 4.16 5.56 22.64
C LEU A 370 3.66 5.07 24.01
N PRO A 371 4.46 4.39 24.86
CA PRO A 371 3.98 3.91 26.15
C PRO A 371 3.42 5.02 27.06
N LYS A 372 4.13 6.14 27.16
CA LYS A 372 3.69 7.28 27.98
C LYS A 372 2.44 7.92 27.38
N ALA A 373 2.44 8.20 26.07
CA ALA A 373 1.28 8.79 25.40
C ALA A 373 0.02 7.90 25.52
N ALA A 374 0.15 6.60 25.32
CA ALA A 374 -0.95 5.64 25.43
C ALA A 374 -1.52 5.57 26.85
N LYS A 375 -0.64 5.64 27.87
CA LYS A 375 -1.02 5.69 29.29
C LYS A 375 -1.75 6.98 29.65
N ASP A 376 -1.23 8.12 29.21
CA ASP A 376 -1.72 9.44 29.60
C ASP A 376 -3.04 9.77 28.87
N TRP A 377 -3.28 9.17 27.70
CA TRP A 377 -4.45 9.38 26.86
C TRP A 377 -5.25 8.10 26.58
N PRO A 378 -5.85 7.44 27.59
CA PRO A 378 -6.52 6.15 27.43
C PRO A 378 -7.77 6.19 26.53
N ASN A 379 -8.32 7.38 26.27
CA ASN A 379 -9.49 7.60 25.42
C ASN A 379 -9.13 7.95 23.96
N LEU A 380 -7.84 8.13 23.65
CA LEU A 380 -7.35 8.24 22.28
C LEU A 380 -6.84 6.88 21.82
N ASN A 381 -7.01 6.58 20.54
CA ASN A 381 -6.40 5.42 19.90
C ASN A 381 -5.18 5.86 19.12
N PHE A 382 -4.03 5.24 19.34
CA PHE A 382 -2.80 5.49 18.61
C PHE A 382 -2.59 4.40 17.56
N ILE A 383 -2.75 4.73 16.29
CA ILE A 383 -2.55 3.79 15.19
C ILE A 383 -1.21 4.11 14.54
N THR A 384 -0.24 3.25 14.76
CA THR A 384 1.15 3.43 14.30
C THR A 384 1.31 2.82 12.92
N TYR A 385 1.49 3.69 11.93
CA TYR A 385 1.54 3.29 10.53
C TYR A 385 2.88 2.66 10.18
N HIS A 386 2.79 1.59 9.40
CA HIS A 386 3.88 0.71 9.01
C HIS A 386 4.59 0.03 10.20
N ALA A 387 3.85 -0.24 11.28
CA ALA A 387 4.30 -1.00 12.45
C ALA A 387 5.73 -0.65 12.95
N CYS A 388 6.11 0.64 12.88
CA CYS A 388 7.47 1.12 13.18
C CYS A 388 8.60 0.37 12.44
N ILE A 389 8.37 -0.15 11.24
CA ILE A 389 9.45 -0.75 10.44
C ILE A 389 10.50 0.33 10.14
N ARG A 390 11.77 0.02 10.43
CA ARG A 390 12.83 1.01 10.27
C ARG A 390 13.17 1.24 8.80
N PRO A 391 13.59 0.24 7.99
CA PRO A 391 13.96 0.52 6.60
C PRO A 391 12.80 1.10 5.80
N LEU A 392 13.11 1.92 4.78
CA LEU A 392 12.10 2.52 3.89
C LEU A 392 11.19 1.48 3.26
N ALA A 393 11.65 0.76 2.24
CA ALA A 393 10.78 -0.16 1.51
C ALA A 393 11.50 -1.40 0.94
N PHE A 394 12.80 -1.55 1.19
CA PHE A 394 13.56 -2.76 0.88
C PHE A 394 14.19 -3.31 2.17
N LEU A 395 13.64 -4.41 2.68
CA LEU A 395 13.89 -4.89 4.05
C LEU A 395 15.11 -5.82 4.17
N TYR A 396 16.18 -5.56 3.41
CA TYR A 396 17.40 -6.36 3.47
C TYR A 396 18.02 -6.34 4.87
N ASP A 397 18.07 -5.17 5.51
CA ASP A 397 18.64 -5.03 6.86
C ASP A 397 17.83 -5.84 7.88
N SER A 398 16.50 -5.79 7.81
CA SER A 398 15.61 -6.63 8.64
C SER A 398 15.85 -8.13 8.40
N TRP A 399 16.15 -8.52 7.16
CA TRP A 399 16.51 -9.90 6.84
C TRP A 399 17.85 -10.31 7.44
N GLN A 400 18.84 -9.41 7.47
CA GLN A 400 20.09 -9.65 8.19
C GLN A 400 19.89 -9.74 9.70
N GLU A 401 19.03 -8.90 10.28
CA GLU A 401 18.65 -8.95 11.69
C GLU A 401 18.04 -10.31 12.05
N VAL A 402 17.11 -10.83 11.24
CA VAL A 402 16.55 -12.18 11.40
C VAL A 402 17.64 -13.25 11.33
N LYS A 403 18.55 -13.16 10.35
CA LYS A 403 19.64 -14.14 10.15
C LYS A 403 20.72 -14.10 11.22
N SER A 404 20.88 -12.97 11.91
CA SER A 404 21.88 -12.81 12.97
C SER A 404 21.66 -13.75 14.15
N GLY A 405 20.44 -14.25 14.33
CA GLY A 405 20.05 -15.07 15.48
C GLY A 405 19.89 -14.29 16.78
N LYS A 406 20.09 -12.95 16.76
CA LYS A 406 19.83 -12.09 17.91
C LYS A 406 18.33 -12.10 18.24
N LEU A 407 18.03 -12.35 19.51
CA LEU A 407 16.65 -12.41 19.99
C LEU A 407 16.34 -11.26 20.95
N ARG A 408 15.10 -10.76 20.88
CA ARG A 408 14.49 -9.88 21.89
C ARG A 408 13.23 -10.56 22.39
N GLN A 409 13.14 -10.82 23.70
CA GLN A 409 12.02 -11.55 24.31
C GLN A 409 11.67 -12.88 23.59
N GLY A 410 12.69 -13.62 23.16
CA GLY A 410 12.54 -14.95 22.56
C GLY A 410 12.07 -14.96 21.10
N VAL A 411 12.09 -13.82 20.39
CA VAL A 411 11.82 -13.71 18.94
C VAL A 411 12.97 -12.99 18.25
N PRO A 412 13.19 -13.12 16.92
CA PRO A 412 14.23 -12.38 16.21
C PRO A 412 14.07 -10.87 16.39
N ASP A 413 15.16 -10.18 16.71
CA ASP A 413 15.19 -8.74 17.00
C ASP A 413 15.21 -7.92 15.70
N ILE A 414 14.06 -7.82 15.03
CA ILE A 414 13.82 -6.90 13.91
C ILE A 414 13.68 -5.49 14.49
N GLY A 415 14.72 -4.67 14.36
CA GLY A 415 15.03 -3.50 15.19
C GLY A 415 13.83 -2.81 15.86
N TRP A 416 13.26 -1.80 15.20
CA TRP A 416 12.21 -0.97 15.80
C TRP A 416 10.85 -1.67 15.86
N THR A 417 10.52 -2.55 14.92
CA THR A 417 9.22 -3.26 14.90
C THR A 417 9.05 -4.21 16.09
N THR A 418 10.10 -4.96 16.45
CA THR A 418 10.07 -5.87 17.60
C THR A 418 9.94 -5.07 18.90
N GLU A 419 10.72 -4.00 19.02
CA GLU A 419 10.69 -3.10 20.16
C GLU A 419 9.33 -2.42 20.32
N TYR A 420 8.78 -1.89 19.23
CA TYR A 420 7.43 -1.34 19.15
C TYR A 420 6.39 -2.32 19.69
N ALA A 421 6.35 -3.55 19.13
CA ALA A 421 5.36 -4.56 19.51
C ALA A 421 5.39 -4.88 21.00
N ILE A 422 6.58 -4.94 21.60
CA ILE A 422 6.79 -5.19 23.04
C ILE A 422 6.37 -3.98 23.87
N LEU A 423 6.81 -2.77 23.49
CA LEU A 423 6.53 -1.54 24.24
C LEU A 423 5.04 -1.25 24.32
N VAL A 424 4.30 -1.49 23.23
CA VAL A 424 2.87 -1.18 23.15
C VAL A 424 1.97 -2.33 23.63
N ALA A 425 2.52 -3.53 23.85
CA ALA A 425 1.76 -4.71 24.26
C ALA A 425 0.80 -4.45 25.43
N PRO A 426 1.18 -3.73 26.52
CA PRO A 426 0.29 -3.48 27.65
C PRO A 426 -0.88 -2.51 27.39
N TYR A 427 -0.83 -1.73 26.31
CA TYR A 427 -1.73 -0.59 26.10
C TYR A 427 -2.84 -0.90 25.10
N LYS A 428 -4.07 -1.06 25.58
CA LYS A 428 -5.19 -1.51 24.73
C LYS A 428 -5.58 -0.53 23.61
N ASN A 429 -5.16 0.72 23.71
CA ASN A 429 -5.45 1.80 22.79
C ASN A 429 -4.33 2.06 21.75
N THR A 430 -3.42 1.10 21.54
CA THR A 430 -2.38 1.17 20.49
C THR A 430 -2.61 0.11 19.42
N TYR A 431 -2.47 0.46 18.15
CA TYR A 431 -2.77 -0.38 17.01
C TYR A 431 -1.62 -0.36 16.00
N ALA A 432 -1.26 -1.53 15.47
CA ALA A 432 -0.26 -1.67 14.41
C ALA A 432 -0.94 -1.69 13.04
N GLU A 433 -0.68 -0.68 12.22
CA GLU A 433 -1.06 -0.70 10.81
C GLU A 433 0.12 -1.28 10.00
N ILE A 434 -0.16 -2.22 9.10
CA ILE A 434 0.88 -3.03 8.45
C ILE A 434 1.28 -2.57 7.04
N GLY A 435 0.44 -1.81 6.33
CA GLY A 435 0.78 -0.99 5.16
C GLY A 435 1.87 -1.50 4.23
N THR A 436 2.77 -0.59 3.88
CA THR A 436 3.98 -0.87 3.11
C THR A 436 4.91 -1.87 3.79
N THR A 437 4.85 -2.05 5.12
CA THR A 437 5.61 -3.13 5.79
C THR A 437 5.17 -4.49 5.25
N TRP A 438 3.86 -4.70 5.09
CA TRP A 438 3.29 -5.89 4.50
C TRP A 438 3.61 -5.97 3.01
N ALA A 439 3.28 -4.91 2.24
CA ALA A 439 3.45 -4.90 0.79
C ALA A 439 4.91 -5.18 0.36
N SER A 440 5.87 -4.54 1.02
CA SER A 440 7.30 -4.72 0.70
C SER A 440 7.80 -6.10 1.10
N SER A 441 7.47 -6.57 2.31
CA SER A 441 8.03 -7.81 2.85
C SER A 441 7.45 -9.07 2.22
N ILE A 442 6.14 -9.12 1.96
CA ILE A 442 5.48 -10.37 1.56
C ILE A 442 5.98 -10.91 0.21
N VAL A 443 6.41 -10.03 -0.69
CA VAL A 443 6.93 -10.43 -2.01
C VAL A 443 8.45 -10.58 -2.02
N THR A 444 9.18 -9.72 -1.31
CA THR A 444 10.66 -9.69 -1.40
C THR A 444 11.36 -10.45 -0.28
N PHE A 445 10.82 -10.41 0.94
CA PHE A 445 11.39 -11.02 2.15
C PHE A 445 10.31 -11.77 2.95
N PRO A 446 9.69 -12.84 2.39
CA PRO A 446 8.58 -13.55 3.04
C PRO A 446 8.93 -14.09 4.43
N THR A 447 10.18 -14.43 4.72
CA THR A 447 10.61 -14.82 6.08
C THR A 447 10.53 -13.63 7.05
N VAL A 448 10.92 -12.43 6.62
CA VAL A 448 10.76 -11.20 7.42
C VAL A 448 9.28 -10.90 7.64
N ALA A 449 8.46 -11.02 6.59
CA ALA A 449 7.00 -10.84 6.69
C ALA A 449 6.39 -11.77 7.76
N ALA A 450 6.79 -13.04 7.78
CA ALA A 450 6.34 -14.03 8.75
C ALA A 450 6.77 -13.69 10.19
N HIS A 451 7.99 -13.19 10.37
CA HIS A 451 8.43 -12.72 11.68
C HIS A 451 7.66 -11.49 12.15
N ILE A 452 7.51 -10.47 11.31
CA ILE A 452 6.76 -9.26 11.66
C ILE A 452 5.32 -9.61 12.06
N MET A 453 4.61 -10.38 11.22
CA MET A 453 3.24 -10.80 11.52
C MET A 453 3.16 -11.65 12.78
N GLY A 454 4.07 -12.62 12.95
CA GLY A 454 4.10 -13.48 14.13
C GLY A 454 4.37 -12.73 15.43
N GLN A 455 5.26 -11.73 15.40
CA GLN A 455 5.56 -10.89 16.56
C GLN A 455 4.40 -9.97 16.91
N LEU A 456 3.78 -9.30 15.92
CA LEU A 456 2.59 -8.50 16.16
C LEU A 456 1.45 -9.35 16.73
N MET A 457 1.19 -10.52 16.17
CA MET A 457 0.19 -11.46 16.70
C MET A 457 0.49 -11.92 18.13
N LYS A 458 1.77 -12.14 18.45
CA LYS A 458 2.23 -12.59 19.78
C LYS A 458 2.12 -11.51 20.85
N PHE A 459 2.56 -10.28 20.57
CA PHE A 459 2.66 -9.22 21.58
C PHE A 459 1.46 -8.27 21.56
N VAL A 460 0.96 -7.92 20.38
CA VAL A 460 -0.12 -6.94 20.19
C VAL A 460 -1.48 -7.65 20.12
N GLY A 461 -1.53 -8.82 19.49
CA GLY A 461 -2.74 -9.62 19.32
C GLY A 461 -3.58 -9.19 18.12
N SER A 462 -4.40 -10.10 17.61
CA SER A 462 -5.17 -9.90 16.37
C SER A 462 -6.19 -8.78 16.43
N ASP A 463 -6.65 -8.37 17.63
CA ASP A 463 -7.63 -7.27 17.79
C ASP A 463 -6.99 -5.87 17.66
N ARG A 464 -5.66 -5.77 17.61
CA ARG A 464 -4.92 -4.49 17.58
C ARG A 464 -3.99 -4.37 16.38
N ILE A 465 -4.23 -5.14 15.33
CA ILE A 465 -3.52 -5.04 14.05
C ILE A 465 -4.56 -4.65 12.99
N VAL A 466 -4.23 -3.68 12.15
CA VAL A 466 -5.11 -3.18 11.10
C VAL A 466 -4.41 -3.20 9.74
N PHE A 467 -5.20 -3.39 8.69
CA PHE A 467 -4.73 -3.42 7.31
C PHE A 467 -4.86 -2.03 6.68
N GLY A 468 -3.80 -1.60 6.00
CA GLY A 468 -3.85 -0.55 4.99
C GLY A 468 -3.03 -1.01 3.80
N SER A 469 -3.39 -0.59 2.58
CA SER A 469 -2.56 -0.86 1.41
C SER A 469 -1.43 0.16 1.24
N ASP A 470 -1.41 1.18 2.10
CA ASP A 470 -0.70 2.46 2.03
C ASP A 470 -1.14 3.34 0.86
N SER A 471 -1.10 2.83 -0.37
CA SER A 471 -1.42 3.62 -1.55
C SER A 471 -1.73 2.79 -2.79
N VAL A 472 -2.40 3.42 -3.76
CA VAL A 472 -2.56 2.88 -5.12
C VAL A 472 -1.27 2.93 -5.94
N TRP A 473 -0.18 3.43 -5.36
CA TRP A 473 1.12 3.53 -6.04
C TRP A 473 1.65 2.14 -6.34
N TYR A 474 1.32 1.15 -5.51
CA TYR A 474 1.61 -0.26 -5.74
C TYR A 474 0.57 -0.97 -6.63
N GLY A 475 -0.29 -0.20 -7.30
CA GLY A 475 -1.44 -0.68 -8.08
C GLY A 475 -2.69 -0.87 -7.22
N SER A 476 -3.73 -1.45 -7.82
CA SER A 476 -4.94 -1.85 -7.09
C SER A 476 -4.58 -2.64 -5.82
N PRO A 477 -5.16 -2.32 -4.65
CA PRO A 477 -4.90 -3.03 -3.39
C PRO A 477 -5.20 -4.53 -3.39
N GLN A 478 -5.93 -5.04 -4.41
CA GLN A 478 -6.41 -6.42 -4.45
C GLN A 478 -5.29 -7.46 -4.27
N TRP A 479 -4.11 -7.23 -4.85
CA TRP A 479 -3.01 -8.18 -4.73
C TRP A 479 -2.50 -8.32 -3.28
N GLN A 480 -2.52 -7.23 -2.50
CA GLN A 480 -2.11 -7.25 -1.09
C GLN A 480 -3.13 -8.00 -0.23
N ILE A 481 -4.43 -7.79 -0.53
CA ILE A 481 -5.54 -8.50 0.12
C ILE A 481 -5.43 -10.00 -0.16
N ASP A 482 -5.18 -10.38 -1.42
CA ASP A 482 -5.02 -11.78 -1.83
C ASP A 482 -3.78 -12.42 -1.20
N ALA A 483 -2.66 -11.70 -1.16
CA ALA A 483 -1.45 -12.17 -0.49
C ALA A 483 -1.70 -12.37 1.01
N PHE A 484 -2.34 -11.41 1.69
CA PHE A 484 -2.66 -11.49 3.11
C PHE A 484 -3.61 -12.64 3.43
N TRP A 485 -4.68 -12.80 2.64
CA TRP A 485 -5.65 -13.86 2.86
C TRP A 485 -5.02 -15.25 2.69
N ARG A 486 -4.14 -15.43 1.71
CA ARG A 486 -3.46 -16.71 1.44
C ARG A 486 -2.29 -16.99 2.38
N PHE A 487 -1.71 -15.96 2.97
CA PHE A 487 -0.54 -16.10 3.84
C PHE A 487 -0.84 -16.89 5.13
N GLN A 488 0.14 -17.66 5.58
CA GLN A 488 0.17 -18.27 6.92
C GLN A 488 1.61 -18.20 7.45
N ILE A 489 1.74 -18.02 8.77
CA ILE A 489 3.04 -18.08 9.44
C ILE A 489 3.52 -19.55 9.40
N PRO A 490 4.72 -19.85 8.84
CA PRO A 490 5.25 -21.20 8.78
C PRO A 490 5.24 -21.92 10.14
N GLU A 491 4.86 -23.20 10.14
CA GLU A 491 4.65 -23.99 11.37
C GLU A 491 5.93 -24.15 12.20
N ASP A 492 7.08 -24.24 11.55
CA ASP A 492 8.39 -24.29 12.20
C ASP A 492 8.70 -22.97 12.93
N LEU A 493 8.40 -21.82 12.32
CA LEU A 493 8.53 -20.52 12.97
C LEU A 493 7.55 -20.37 14.13
N ARG A 494 6.30 -20.85 13.98
CA ARG A 494 5.30 -20.88 15.06
C ARG A 494 5.80 -21.68 16.25
N LYS A 495 6.25 -22.91 16.04
CA LYS A 495 6.80 -23.78 17.09
C LYS A 495 8.04 -23.19 17.74
N LYS A 496 8.97 -22.67 16.94
CA LYS A 496 10.26 -22.16 17.42
C LYS A 496 10.12 -20.89 18.26
N TYR A 497 9.28 -19.96 17.83
CA TYR A 497 9.18 -18.62 18.44
C TYR A 497 7.88 -18.39 19.21
N GLY A 498 6.98 -19.38 19.24
CA GLY A 498 5.67 -19.28 19.90
C GLY A 498 4.74 -18.30 19.21
N TYR A 499 4.79 -18.20 17.87
CA TYR A 499 3.86 -17.35 17.13
C TYR A 499 2.46 -17.99 17.09
N PRO A 500 1.39 -17.22 17.37
CA PRO A 500 0.02 -17.68 17.18
C PRO A 500 -0.26 -18.06 15.73
N GLU A 501 -1.29 -18.88 15.52
CA GLU A 501 -1.82 -19.10 14.17
C GLU A 501 -2.48 -17.83 13.65
N LEU A 502 -2.28 -17.55 12.36
CA LEU A 502 -3.10 -16.56 11.66
C LEU A 502 -4.42 -17.24 11.24
N THR A 503 -5.37 -17.32 12.17
CA THR A 503 -6.69 -17.94 11.95
C THR A 503 -7.55 -17.11 10.98
N VAL A 504 -8.62 -17.71 10.46
CA VAL A 504 -9.61 -16.98 9.62
C VAL A 504 -10.22 -15.79 10.38
N ASP A 505 -10.52 -15.94 11.67
CA ASP A 505 -11.00 -14.84 12.52
C ASP A 505 -9.97 -13.71 12.61
N ALA A 506 -8.70 -14.04 12.88
CA ALA A 506 -7.63 -13.05 12.93
C ALA A 506 -7.47 -12.32 11.59
N LYS A 507 -7.56 -13.04 10.46
CA LYS A 507 -7.49 -12.41 9.13
C LYS A 507 -8.64 -11.44 8.87
N ARG A 508 -9.87 -11.83 9.22
CA ARG A 508 -11.06 -10.95 9.09
C ARG A 508 -10.94 -9.72 9.99
N LYS A 509 -10.42 -9.89 11.22
CA LYS A 509 -10.14 -8.78 12.14
C LYS A 509 -9.16 -7.78 11.55
N ILE A 510 -8.02 -8.27 11.05
CA ILE A 510 -6.96 -7.44 10.52
C ILE A 510 -7.40 -6.74 9.23
N LEU A 511 -8.04 -7.45 8.30
CA LEU A 511 -8.48 -6.88 7.02
C LEU A 511 -9.61 -5.85 7.14
N GLY A 512 -10.35 -5.80 8.27
CA GLY A 512 -11.31 -4.72 8.42
C GLY A 512 -12.18 -4.69 9.67
N LEU A 513 -12.38 -5.79 10.42
CA LEU A 513 -13.28 -5.71 11.59
C LEU A 513 -12.70 -4.87 12.73
N ASN A 514 -11.38 -4.81 12.89
CA ASN A 514 -10.75 -3.93 13.85
C ASN A 514 -10.99 -2.45 13.52
N SER A 515 -10.80 -2.08 12.26
CA SER A 515 -11.04 -0.74 11.75
C SER A 515 -12.54 -0.40 11.79
N ALA A 516 -13.42 -1.36 11.48
CA ALA A 516 -14.86 -1.18 11.67
C ALA A 516 -15.22 -0.78 13.10
N ARG A 517 -14.58 -1.42 14.10
CA ARG A 517 -14.75 -1.06 15.52
C ARG A 517 -14.17 0.32 15.82
N LEU A 518 -12.97 0.63 15.34
CA LEU A 518 -12.30 1.94 15.52
C LEU A 518 -13.10 3.10 14.92
N TYR A 519 -13.83 2.86 13.84
CA TYR A 519 -14.59 3.86 13.10
C TYR A 519 -16.11 3.71 13.24
N GLY A 520 -16.58 2.91 14.21
CA GLY A 520 -18.00 2.72 14.51
C GLY A 520 -18.85 2.20 13.34
N ILE A 521 -18.25 1.50 12.39
CA ILE A 521 -18.93 0.88 11.25
C ILE A 521 -19.61 -0.40 11.74
N LYS A 522 -20.91 -0.33 12.04
CA LYS A 522 -21.70 -1.46 12.58
C LYS A 522 -21.93 -2.53 11.52
N GLY A 523 -22.57 -3.67 11.83
CA GLY A 523 -23.23 -4.59 10.87
C GLY A 523 -22.44 -5.00 9.63
N VAL A 524 -21.13 -5.20 9.78
CA VAL A 524 -20.22 -5.68 8.73
C VAL A 524 -20.11 -7.21 8.71
N GLU A 525 -20.68 -7.88 9.71
CA GLU A 525 -20.65 -9.35 9.88
C GLU A 525 -21.90 -10.05 9.30
N SER A 526 -22.94 -9.31 8.91
CA SER A 526 -24.28 -9.85 8.65
C SER A 526 -24.54 -10.29 7.19
N GLY A 527 -23.51 -10.58 6.41
CA GLY A 527 -23.62 -11.06 5.00
C GLY A 527 -24.17 -10.06 3.97
N ASN A 528 -24.77 -8.95 4.39
CA ASN A 528 -25.43 -7.95 3.52
C ASN A 528 -24.50 -6.80 3.07
N LEU A 529 -23.20 -7.06 2.92
CA LEU A 529 -22.21 -6.02 2.59
C LEU A 529 -22.57 -5.23 1.34
N GLN A 530 -23.09 -5.89 0.30
CA GLN A 530 -23.44 -5.26 -0.98
C GLN A 530 -24.64 -4.30 -0.88
N GLN A 531 -25.59 -4.57 0.02
CA GLN A 531 -26.72 -3.66 0.25
C GLN A 531 -26.27 -2.41 1.00
N ARG A 532 -25.27 -2.57 1.87
CA ARG A 532 -24.80 -1.51 2.74
C ARG A 532 -23.75 -0.61 2.10
N PHE A 533 -22.78 -1.21 1.41
CA PHE A 533 -21.69 -0.54 0.74
C PHE A 533 -21.97 -0.57 -0.76
N LYS A 534 -22.84 0.32 -1.20
CA LYS A 534 -23.28 0.42 -2.59
C LYS A 534 -22.07 0.65 -3.50
N PRO A 535 -22.00 0.03 -4.69
CA PRO A 535 -20.86 0.18 -5.59
C PRO A 535 -20.69 1.63 -6.03
N VAL A 536 -19.43 2.05 -6.23
CA VAL A 536 -19.13 3.29 -6.95
C VAL A 536 -19.50 3.09 -8.43
N PRO A 537 -20.29 3.98 -9.03
CA PRO A 537 -20.81 3.75 -10.39
C PRO A 537 -19.69 3.92 -11.42
N ARG A 538 -19.73 3.11 -12.50
CA ARG A 538 -18.67 3.09 -13.53
C ARG A 538 -18.54 4.39 -14.34
N ASP A 539 -19.56 5.25 -14.32
CA ASP A 539 -19.56 6.58 -14.95
C ASP A 539 -19.07 7.68 -13.99
N TYR A 540 -18.41 7.35 -12.88
CA TYR A 540 -17.93 8.28 -11.84
C TYR A 540 -17.20 9.50 -12.42
N GLU A 541 -16.34 9.34 -13.43
CA GLU A 541 -15.60 10.45 -14.04
C GLU A 541 -16.54 11.51 -14.67
N LYS A 542 -17.65 11.06 -15.26
CA LYS A 542 -18.67 11.95 -15.83
C LYS A 542 -19.48 12.69 -14.76
N ARG A 543 -19.53 12.15 -13.54
CA ARG A 543 -20.22 12.74 -12.38
C ARG A 543 -19.37 13.79 -11.66
N MET A 544 -18.08 13.86 -11.94
CA MET A 544 -17.20 14.87 -11.34
C MET A 544 -17.57 16.27 -11.84
N THR A 545 -17.91 17.16 -10.90
CA THR A 545 -18.24 18.55 -11.20
C THR A 545 -17.00 19.35 -11.61
N LYS A 546 -17.20 20.50 -12.26
CA LYS A 546 -16.10 21.41 -12.60
C LYS A 546 -15.37 21.87 -11.35
N GLU A 547 -16.11 22.17 -10.29
CA GLU A 547 -15.61 22.64 -9.01
C GLU A 547 -14.70 21.59 -8.35
N LEU A 548 -15.11 20.31 -8.36
CA LEU A 548 -14.28 19.23 -7.85
C LEU A 548 -13.01 19.06 -8.68
N LYS A 549 -13.11 19.08 -10.00
CA LYS A 549 -11.93 18.95 -10.89
C LYS A 549 -10.96 20.10 -10.70
N THR A 550 -11.45 21.33 -10.50
CA THR A 550 -10.63 22.50 -10.18
C THR A 550 -10.00 22.37 -8.80
N LEU A 551 -10.76 21.97 -7.78
CA LEU A 551 -10.24 21.78 -6.42
C LEU A 551 -9.17 20.68 -6.37
N MET A 552 -9.35 19.58 -7.09
CA MET A 552 -8.36 18.49 -7.22
C MET A 552 -7.22 18.84 -8.18
N GLU A 553 -7.23 20.03 -8.77
CA GLU A 553 -6.21 20.58 -9.66
C GLU A 553 -5.94 19.70 -10.89
N LEU A 554 -6.98 19.05 -11.41
CA LEU A 554 -6.85 18.13 -12.55
C LEU A 554 -6.44 18.86 -13.84
N PRO A 555 -5.73 18.18 -14.76
CA PRO A 555 -5.36 18.75 -16.06
C PRO A 555 -6.57 19.36 -16.80
N GLY A 556 -6.42 20.60 -17.29
CA GLY A 556 -7.48 21.32 -18.01
C GLY A 556 -8.51 22.04 -17.15
N PHE A 557 -8.50 21.90 -15.82
CA PHE A 557 -9.47 22.54 -14.91
C PHE A 557 -8.84 23.62 -14.02
N ARG A 558 -7.65 24.08 -14.39
CA ARG A 558 -6.89 25.08 -13.63
C ARG A 558 -7.64 26.41 -13.51
N ALA A 559 -7.60 27.00 -12.33
CA ALA A 559 -7.73 28.45 -12.14
C ALA A 559 -6.34 29.11 -12.15
N ASP A 560 -5.50 28.75 -13.13
CA ASP A 560 -4.16 29.31 -13.25
C ASP A 560 -4.25 30.58 -14.10
N ASN A 561 -3.90 31.72 -13.52
CA ASN A 561 -3.81 32.99 -14.26
C ASN A 561 -2.85 32.86 -15.45
N LEU A 562 -1.78 32.05 -15.38
CA LEU A 562 -0.90 31.76 -16.51
C LEU A 562 -1.57 30.92 -17.60
N PHE A 563 -2.50 30.03 -17.26
CA PHE A 563 -3.27 29.29 -18.28
C PHE A 563 -4.26 30.21 -19.00
N ARG A 564 -4.97 31.07 -18.25
CA ARG A 564 -5.84 32.12 -18.83
C ARG A 564 -5.04 33.13 -19.65
N ILE A 565 -3.82 33.45 -19.23
CA ILE A 565 -2.89 34.29 -19.98
C ILE A 565 -2.47 33.56 -21.26
N LYS A 566 -2.06 32.28 -21.20
CA LYS A 566 -1.69 31.50 -22.41
C LYS A 566 -2.83 31.38 -23.41
N GLU A 567 -4.08 31.15 -22.98
CA GLU A 567 -5.25 31.19 -23.87
C GLU A 567 -5.43 32.59 -24.48
N LYS A 568 -5.33 33.66 -23.69
CA LYS A 568 -5.38 35.04 -24.21
C LYS A 568 -4.27 35.36 -25.21
N TYR A 569 -3.05 34.90 -24.98
CA TYR A 569 -1.93 35.12 -25.91
C TYR A 569 -2.12 34.33 -27.21
N ALA A 570 -2.64 33.09 -27.12
CA ALA A 570 -3.00 32.30 -28.29
C ALA A 570 -4.16 32.92 -29.11
N GLU A 571 -5.16 33.53 -28.45
CA GLU A 571 -6.24 34.28 -29.11
C GLU A 571 -5.76 35.60 -29.73
N LEU A 572 -4.71 36.21 -29.18
CA LEU A 572 -4.08 37.43 -29.70
C LEU A 572 -3.02 37.14 -30.78
N GLY A 573 -2.71 35.87 -31.06
CA GLY A 573 -1.74 35.46 -32.08
C GLY A 573 -0.29 35.81 -31.78
N VAL A 574 0.10 35.89 -30.50
CA VAL A 574 1.47 36.21 -30.04
C VAL A 574 2.16 34.99 -29.45
#